data_AF-A0A3D1SNP1-F1
#
_entry.id   AF-A0A3D1SNP1-F1
#
_cell.length_a   1.000
_cell.length_b   1.000
_cell.length_c   1.000
_cell.angle_alpha   90.00
_cell.angle_beta   90.00
_cell.angle_gamma   90.00
#
_symmetry.space_group_name_H-M   'P 1'
#
loop_
_entity.id
_entity.type
_entity.pdbx_description
1 polymer ?
#
loop_
_entity_poly.entity_id
_entity_poly.type
_entity_poly.pdbx_seq_one_letter_code
_entity_poly.pdbx_strand_id
1 'polypeptide(L)'
;MGSEQSKQPSKQMTEARAAAQRAKLNAQAAERRRTAEKTSKTKRANGKQGQRDLLTKRRAQTTMVRAIEDYLADHEGSNHSPKTLQWHQTALGLLRTFLEQERGVTLVGEVDAADLSAWFASLRKTPGSRGKPRAERTVQTYARSARAFLHWLVRREIIERSPFDKLSLPKVGKPLIRIIEPEEFERLLLACTPPGEMGPLADRAAARNRAIFWLLYDTGIR
;
A
#
# COMPACT_ATOMS: atom_id res chain seq x y z
N MET A 1 75.48 58.15 27.07
CA MET A 1 75.06 56.74 27.19
C MET A 1 73.70 56.66 26.51
N GLY A 2 73.54 56.16 25.29
CA GLY A 2 74.12 54.96 24.72
C GLY A 2 73.06 53.87 24.77
N SER A 3 72.35 53.68 23.66
CA SER A 3 71.97 52.37 23.11
C SER A 3 70.90 52.54 22.02
N GLU A 4 71.32 52.26 20.79
CA GLU A 4 70.51 51.95 19.63
C GLU A 4 69.42 50.92 19.95
N GLN A 5 68.23 51.05 19.35
CA GLN A 5 67.54 49.88 18.82
C GLN A 5 67.01 50.14 17.41
N SER A 6 67.68 49.45 16.50
CA SER A 6 67.48 49.30 15.07
C SER A 6 66.27 48.42 14.74
N LYS A 7 65.55 48.83 13.68
CA LYS A 7 64.75 48.03 12.72
C LYS A 7 63.84 46.90 13.24
N GLN A 8 62.51 47.09 13.18
CA GLN A 8 61.57 46.07 12.67
C GLN A 8 60.25 46.65 12.07
N PRO A 9 60.23 47.25 10.87
CA PRO A 9 58.97 47.57 10.18
C PRO A 9 58.39 46.38 9.38
N SER A 10 59.08 45.24 9.28
CA SER A 10 58.76 44.21 8.27
C SER A 10 57.81 43.10 8.72
N LYS A 11 57.71 42.79 10.02
CA LYS A 11 56.97 41.63 10.56
C LYS A 11 55.45 41.86 10.70
N GLN A 12 55.03 43.03 11.20
CA GLN A 12 53.62 43.38 11.32
C GLN A 12 52.93 43.58 9.96
N MET A 13 53.65 44.13 8.98
CA MET A 13 53.12 44.32 7.62
C MET A 13 52.98 42.99 6.85
N THR A 14 53.82 41.98 7.15
CA THR A 14 53.71 40.63 6.57
C THR A 14 52.58 39.83 7.22
N GLU A 15 52.37 39.95 8.53
CA GLU A 15 51.24 39.35 9.23
C GLU A 15 49.90 39.94 8.76
N ALA A 16 49.81 41.26 8.57
CA ALA A 16 48.62 41.92 8.03
C ALA A 16 48.30 41.48 6.59
N ARG A 17 49.31 41.35 5.72
CA ARG A 17 49.15 40.81 4.36
C ARG A 17 48.72 39.33 4.38
N ALA A 18 49.29 38.52 5.26
CA ALA A 18 48.92 37.11 5.41
C ALA A 18 47.49 36.93 5.93
N ALA A 19 47.05 37.78 6.88
CA ALA A 19 45.68 37.80 7.37
C ALA A 19 44.68 38.22 6.28
N ALA A 20 45.00 39.26 5.50
CA ALA A 20 44.19 39.70 4.37
C ALA A 20 44.10 38.61 3.27
N GLN A 21 45.20 37.89 3.01
CA GLN A 21 45.23 36.81 2.03
C GLN A 21 44.44 35.58 2.49
N ARG A 22 44.50 35.23 3.79
CA ARG A 22 43.65 34.20 4.41
C ARG A 22 42.17 34.58 4.37
N ALA A 23 41.83 35.83 4.67
CA ALA A 23 40.44 36.32 4.57
C ALA A 23 39.91 36.23 3.14
N LYS A 24 40.73 36.62 2.15
CA LYS A 24 40.38 36.52 0.71
C LYS A 24 40.18 35.07 0.27
N LEU A 25 41.05 34.15 0.69
CA LEU A 25 40.92 32.71 0.41
C LEU A 25 39.66 32.10 1.06
N ASN A 26 39.35 32.48 2.30
CA ASN A 26 38.14 32.04 3.00
C ASN A 26 36.86 32.57 2.34
N ALA A 27 36.86 33.82 1.90
CA ALA A 27 35.74 34.41 1.16
C ALA A 27 35.50 33.68 -0.17
N GLN A 28 36.56 33.41 -0.94
CA GLN A 28 36.47 32.63 -2.18
C GLN A 28 36.00 31.19 -1.93
N ALA A 29 36.43 30.55 -0.85
CA ALA A 29 35.98 29.22 -0.47
C ALA A 29 34.48 29.19 -0.09
N ALA A 30 34.00 30.21 0.64
CA ALA A 30 32.59 30.35 0.98
C ALA A 30 31.70 30.56 -0.25
N GLU A 31 32.17 31.34 -1.23
CA GLU A 31 31.46 31.61 -2.48
C GLU A 31 31.39 30.38 -3.40
N ARG A 32 32.47 29.58 -3.46
CA ARG A 32 32.48 28.26 -4.13
C ARG A 32 31.51 27.27 -3.48
N ARG A 33 31.39 27.26 -2.15
CA ARG A 33 30.40 26.43 -1.45
C ARG A 33 28.96 26.85 -1.75
N ARG A 34 28.68 28.17 -1.71
CA ARG A 34 27.35 28.72 -2.05
C ARG A 34 26.94 28.43 -3.49
N THR A 35 27.85 28.58 -4.45
CA THR A 35 27.60 28.25 -5.86
C THR A 35 27.39 26.76 -6.06
N ALA A 36 28.21 25.88 -5.45
CA ALA A 36 28.01 24.43 -5.50
C ALA A 36 26.66 24.00 -4.88
N GLU A 37 26.24 24.58 -3.76
CA GLU A 37 24.93 24.34 -3.15
C GLU A 37 23.78 24.82 -4.04
N LYS A 38 23.92 25.99 -4.68
CA LYS A 38 22.92 26.54 -5.60
C LYS A 38 22.78 25.64 -6.84
N THR A 39 23.90 25.22 -7.43
CA THR A 39 23.90 24.29 -8.58
C THR A 39 23.34 22.92 -8.22
N SER A 40 23.64 22.38 -7.03
CA SER A 40 23.07 21.13 -6.51
C SER A 40 21.54 21.23 -6.31
N LYS A 41 21.07 22.33 -5.71
CA LYS A 41 19.63 22.61 -5.55
C LYS A 41 18.93 22.73 -6.90
N THR A 42 19.51 23.44 -7.87
CA THR A 42 18.95 23.56 -9.24
C THR A 42 18.89 22.22 -9.96
N LYS A 43 19.96 21.40 -9.92
CA LYS A 43 19.95 20.05 -10.52
C LYS A 43 18.89 19.15 -9.89
N ARG A 44 18.73 19.18 -8.56
CA ARG A 44 17.68 18.44 -7.85
C ARG A 44 16.28 18.92 -8.20
N ALA A 45 16.08 20.24 -8.33
CA ALA A 45 14.80 20.81 -8.74
C ALA A 45 14.43 20.40 -10.18
N ASN A 46 15.39 20.48 -11.11
CA ASN A 46 15.19 20.09 -12.51
C ASN A 46 14.89 18.59 -12.66
N GLY A 47 15.60 17.73 -11.93
CA GLY A 47 15.33 16.28 -11.90
C GLY A 47 13.93 15.96 -11.35
N LYS A 48 13.52 16.63 -10.27
CA LYS A 48 12.16 16.50 -9.71
C LYS A 48 11.08 16.97 -10.70
N GLN A 49 11.36 18.01 -11.48
CA GLN A 49 10.42 18.53 -12.48
C GLN A 49 10.27 17.57 -13.66
N GLY A 50 11.38 17.07 -14.23
CA GLY A 50 11.32 16.08 -15.30
C GLY A 50 10.64 14.77 -14.89
N GLN A 51 10.84 14.30 -13.66
CA GLN A 51 10.14 13.11 -13.15
C GLN A 51 8.63 13.35 -13.01
N ARG A 52 8.22 14.52 -12.50
CA ARG A 52 6.79 14.90 -12.41
C ARG A 52 6.11 15.00 -13.78
N ASP A 53 6.82 15.51 -14.79
CA ASP A 53 6.28 15.64 -16.15
C ASP A 53 6.07 14.25 -16.79
N LEU A 54 7.03 13.33 -16.61
CA LEU A 54 6.91 11.94 -17.06
C LEU A 54 5.75 11.20 -16.37
N LEU A 55 5.62 11.35 -15.05
CA LEU A 55 4.51 10.78 -14.27
C LEU A 55 3.17 11.35 -14.72
N THR A 56 3.10 12.66 -14.93
CA THR A 56 1.91 13.36 -15.44
C THR A 56 1.50 12.87 -16.82
N LYS A 57 2.47 12.56 -17.68
CA LYS A 57 2.22 11.97 -18.99
C LYS A 57 1.71 10.54 -18.89
N ARG A 58 2.34 9.70 -18.05
CA ARG A 58 1.92 8.30 -17.84
C ARG A 58 0.50 8.22 -17.28
N ARG A 59 0.19 8.96 -16.21
CA ARG A 59 -1.16 8.96 -15.60
C ARG A 59 -2.26 9.39 -16.57
N ALA A 60 -1.95 10.32 -17.48
CA ALA A 60 -2.90 10.85 -18.46
C ALA A 60 -3.12 9.89 -19.65
N GLN A 61 -2.29 8.86 -19.79
CA GLN A 61 -2.33 7.91 -20.89
C GLN A 61 -2.71 6.49 -20.46
N THR A 62 -2.56 6.15 -19.18
CA THR A 62 -2.88 4.82 -18.67
C THR A 62 -4.36 4.70 -18.29
N THR A 63 -5.08 3.84 -19.01
CA THR A 63 -6.47 3.51 -18.73
C THR A 63 -6.58 2.55 -17.53
N MET A 64 -7.73 2.59 -16.85
CA MET A 64 -8.05 1.68 -15.75
C MET A 64 -8.00 0.21 -16.19
N VAL A 65 -8.48 -0.10 -17.41
CA VAL A 65 -8.44 -1.46 -17.97
C VAL A 65 -7.01 -1.97 -18.04
N ARG A 66 -6.14 -1.24 -18.75
CA ARG A 66 -4.75 -1.64 -18.96
C ARG A 66 -3.99 -1.76 -17.64
N ALA A 67 -4.20 -0.80 -16.73
CA ALA A 67 -3.57 -0.85 -15.42
C ALA A 67 -3.96 -2.08 -14.60
N ILE A 68 -5.24 -2.48 -14.65
CA ILE A 68 -5.73 -3.69 -13.97
C ILE A 68 -5.11 -4.95 -14.60
N GLU A 69 -5.04 -5.02 -15.94
CA GLU A 69 -4.41 -6.14 -16.65
C GLU A 69 -2.94 -6.28 -16.28
N ASP A 70 -2.17 -5.19 -16.33
CA ASP A 70 -0.75 -5.18 -15.96
C ASP A 70 -0.55 -5.59 -14.48
N TYR A 71 -1.45 -5.16 -13.59
CA TYR A 71 -1.42 -5.54 -12.18
C TYR A 71 -1.67 -7.03 -11.95
N LEU A 72 -2.64 -7.61 -12.67
CA LEU A 72 -2.97 -9.02 -12.56
C LEU A 72 -1.85 -9.90 -13.14
N ALA A 73 -1.27 -9.52 -14.27
CA ALA A 73 -0.12 -10.20 -14.87
C ALA A 73 1.11 -10.20 -13.93
N ASP A 74 1.37 -9.09 -13.22
CA ASP A 74 2.44 -9.00 -12.23
C ASP A 74 2.23 -9.95 -11.03
N HIS A 75 0.99 -10.12 -10.58
CA HIS A 75 0.66 -11.05 -9.48
C HIS A 75 0.72 -12.51 -9.92
N GLU A 76 0.38 -12.80 -11.17
CA GLU A 76 0.52 -14.14 -11.76
C GLU A 76 2.00 -14.55 -11.85
N GLY A 77 2.87 -13.66 -12.35
CA GLY A 77 4.32 -13.89 -12.37
C GLY A 77 4.98 -14.02 -10.99
N SER A 78 4.29 -13.55 -9.93
CA SER A 78 4.75 -13.62 -8.54
C SER A 78 4.25 -14.86 -7.78
N ASN A 79 3.65 -15.84 -8.45
CA ASN A 79 3.10 -17.08 -7.85
C ASN A 79 2.08 -16.85 -6.73
N HIS A 80 1.27 -15.79 -6.82
CA HIS A 80 0.13 -15.62 -5.90
C HIS A 80 -0.91 -16.73 -6.13
N SER A 81 -1.58 -17.16 -5.07
CA SER A 81 -2.59 -18.22 -5.20
C SER A 81 -3.70 -17.83 -6.18
N PRO A 82 -4.27 -18.78 -6.95
CA PRO A 82 -5.36 -18.49 -7.90
C PRO A 82 -6.55 -17.80 -7.22
N LYS A 83 -6.78 -18.12 -5.95
CA LYS A 83 -7.82 -17.48 -5.16
C LYS A 83 -7.55 -16.00 -4.93
N THR A 84 -6.31 -15.61 -4.70
CA THR A 84 -5.90 -14.21 -4.52
C THR A 84 -6.11 -13.42 -5.81
N LEU A 85 -5.71 -13.97 -6.96
CA LEU A 85 -5.97 -13.36 -8.27
C LEU A 85 -7.46 -13.16 -8.53
N GLN A 86 -8.29 -14.18 -8.26
CA GLN A 86 -9.74 -14.07 -8.39
C GLN A 86 -10.34 -12.95 -7.52
N TRP A 87 -9.84 -12.76 -6.30
CA TRP A 87 -10.26 -11.67 -5.43
C TRP A 87 -9.92 -10.30 -6.02
N HIS A 88 -8.69 -10.13 -6.53
CA HIS A 88 -8.29 -8.90 -7.19
C HIS A 88 -9.12 -8.63 -8.45
N GLN A 89 -9.28 -9.62 -9.32
CA GLN A 89 -10.07 -9.49 -10.55
C GLN A 89 -11.51 -9.06 -10.25
N THR A 90 -12.16 -9.69 -9.26
CA THR A 90 -13.53 -9.34 -8.87
C THR A 90 -13.60 -7.92 -8.34
N ALA A 91 -12.72 -7.56 -7.40
CA ALA A 91 -12.74 -6.25 -6.75
C ALA A 91 -12.44 -5.12 -7.74
N LEU A 92 -11.40 -5.28 -8.56
CA LEU A 92 -10.94 -4.28 -9.51
C LEU A 92 -11.88 -4.15 -10.71
N GLY A 93 -12.52 -5.24 -11.14
CA GLY A 93 -13.60 -5.19 -12.12
C GLY A 93 -14.78 -4.35 -11.62
N LEU A 94 -15.21 -4.56 -10.37
CA LEU A 94 -16.27 -3.75 -9.76
C LEU A 94 -15.88 -2.28 -9.61
N LEU A 95 -14.63 -1.99 -9.23
CA LEU A 95 -14.12 -0.62 -9.16
C LEU A 95 -14.14 0.05 -10.54
N ARG A 96 -13.61 -0.63 -11.57
CA ARG A 96 -13.58 -0.12 -12.94
C ARG A 96 -14.99 0.21 -13.43
N THR A 97 -15.91 -0.74 -13.32
CA THR A 97 -17.30 -0.55 -13.77
C THR A 97 -17.95 0.63 -13.07
N PHE A 98 -17.75 0.77 -11.77
CA PHE A 98 -18.28 1.92 -11.02
C PHE A 98 -17.69 3.25 -11.49
N LEU A 99 -16.36 3.33 -11.62
CA LEU A 99 -15.69 4.56 -12.06
C LEU A 99 -16.16 4.97 -13.47
N GLU A 100 -16.27 4.01 -14.38
CA GLU A 100 -16.69 4.25 -15.75
C GLU A 100 -18.17 4.68 -15.84
N GLN A 101 -19.07 3.96 -15.17
CA GLN A 101 -20.51 4.17 -15.31
C GLN A 101 -21.06 5.32 -14.46
N GLU A 102 -20.56 5.48 -13.23
CA GLU A 102 -21.11 6.44 -12.26
C GLU A 102 -20.29 7.73 -12.17
N ARG A 103 -19.00 7.68 -12.56
CA ARG A 103 -18.08 8.82 -12.47
C ARG A 103 -17.55 9.30 -13.83
N GLY A 104 -17.70 8.51 -14.89
CA GLY A 104 -17.09 8.81 -16.20
C GLY A 104 -15.56 8.78 -16.18
N VAL A 105 -14.96 8.19 -15.14
CA VAL A 105 -13.51 8.15 -14.94
C VAL A 105 -12.94 6.89 -15.58
N THR A 106 -12.05 7.07 -16.56
CA THR A 106 -11.44 5.95 -17.31
C THR A 106 -9.92 5.89 -17.16
N LEU A 107 -9.29 6.98 -16.73
CA LEU A 107 -7.86 7.08 -16.55
C LEU A 107 -7.47 6.92 -15.07
N VAL A 108 -6.35 6.25 -14.83
CA VAL A 108 -5.85 6.04 -13.46
C VAL A 108 -5.50 7.34 -12.75
N GLY A 109 -5.11 8.38 -13.51
CA GLY A 109 -4.70 9.68 -12.97
C GLY A 109 -5.86 10.57 -12.51
N GLU A 110 -7.08 10.23 -12.89
CA GLU A 110 -8.30 11.00 -12.56
C GLU A 110 -8.96 10.51 -11.27
N VAL A 111 -8.63 9.29 -10.83
CA VAL A 111 -9.22 8.69 -9.63
C VAL A 111 -8.81 9.44 -8.37
N ASP A 112 -9.80 9.90 -7.60
CA ASP A 112 -9.58 10.58 -6.33
C ASP A 112 -10.16 9.85 -5.11
N ALA A 113 -10.04 10.45 -3.93
CA ALA A 113 -10.54 9.87 -2.69
C ALA A 113 -12.08 9.90 -2.58
N ALA A 114 -12.74 10.85 -3.24
CA ALA A 114 -14.19 10.97 -3.27
C ALA A 114 -14.81 9.88 -4.15
N ASP A 115 -14.15 9.53 -5.26
CA ASP A 115 -14.52 8.40 -6.11
C ASP A 115 -14.48 7.09 -5.36
N LEU A 116 -13.39 6.82 -4.62
CA LEU A 116 -13.27 5.63 -3.79
C LEU A 116 -14.31 5.60 -2.67
N SER A 117 -14.56 6.73 -2.00
CA SER A 117 -15.59 6.83 -0.97
C SER A 117 -16.97 6.50 -1.52
N ALA A 118 -17.29 7.01 -2.70
CA ALA A 118 -18.54 6.77 -3.38
C ALA A 118 -18.67 5.31 -3.86
N TRP A 119 -17.57 4.71 -4.32
CA TRP A 119 -17.53 3.30 -4.65
C TRP A 119 -17.83 2.42 -3.43
N PHE A 120 -17.27 2.72 -2.26
CA PHE A 120 -17.60 1.97 -1.04
C PHE A 120 -19.07 2.14 -0.63
N ALA A 121 -19.63 3.33 -0.83
CA ALA A 121 -21.05 3.57 -0.60
C ALA A 121 -21.93 2.78 -1.60
N SER A 122 -21.55 2.71 -2.87
CA SER A 122 -22.30 1.94 -3.89
C SER A 122 -22.22 0.45 -3.63
N LEU A 123 -21.06 -0.09 -3.24
CA LEU A 123 -20.91 -1.51 -2.90
C LEU A 123 -21.86 -2.00 -1.80
N ARG A 124 -22.22 -1.12 -0.85
CA ARG A 124 -23.18 -1.41 0.23
C ARG A 124 -24.63 -1.36 -0.23
N LYS A 125 -24.95 -0.49 -1.20
CA LYS A 125 -26.30 -0.32 -1.75
C LYS A 125 -26.62 -1.35 -2.83
N THR A 126 -25.65 -1.69 -3.66
CA THR A 126 -25.82 -2.64 -4.76
C THR A 126 -25.79 -4.08 -4.21
N PRO A 127 -26.85 -4.88 -4.45
CA PRO A 127 -26.86 -6.28 -4.06
C PRO A 127 -25.70 -7.06 -4.70
N GLY A 128 -25.21 -8.09 -4.01
CA GLY A 128 -24.31 -9.08 -4.61
C GLY A 128 -25.05 -10.01 -5.57
N SER A 129 -24.32 -10.97 -6.16
CA SER A 129 -24.86 -11.97 -7.10
C SER A 129 -26.03 -12.80 -6.56
N ARG A 130 -26.19 -12.86 -5.24
CA ARG A 130 -27.28 -13.58 -4.54
C ARG A 130 -28.46 -12.67 -4.15
N GLY A 131 -28.56 -11.46 -4.70
CA GLY A 131 -29.64 -10.50 -4.42
C GLY A 131 -29.63 -9.90 -3.01
N LYS A 132 -28.68 -10.29 -2.14
CA LYS A 132 -28.52 -9.75 -0.78
C LYS A 132 -27.50 -8.61 -0.76
N PRO A 133 -27.65 -7.63 0.15
CA PRO A 133 -26.61 -6.65 0.42
C PRO A 133 -25.27 -7.34 0.71
N ARG A 134 -24.18 -6.75 0.22
CA ARG A 134 -22.85 -7.31 0.45
C ARG A 134 -22.49 -7.24 1.93
N ALA A 135 -21.97 -8.34 2.46
CA ALA A 135 -21.46 -8.36 3.83
C ALA A 135 -20.29 -7.37 3.97
N GLU A 136 -20.19 -6.71 5.13
CA GLU A 136 -19.15 -5.72 5.41
C GLU A 136 -17.73 -6.29 5.24
N ARG A 137 -17.53 -7.56 5.59
CA ARG A 137 -16.25 -8.30 5.36
C ARG A 137 -15.89 -8.40 3.87
N THR A 138 -16.88 -8.56 2.99
CA THR A 138 -16.67 -8.60 1.54
C THR A 138 -16.24 -7.22 1.05
N VAL A 139 -16.91 -6.15 1.49
CA VAL A 139 -16.55 -4.77 1.14
C VAL A 139 -15.11 -4.46 1.58
N GLN A 140 -14.72 -4.84 2.80
CA GLN A 140 -13.34 -4.71 3.27
C GLN A 140 -12.33 -5.50 2.43
N THR A 141 -12.71 -6.67 1.94
CA THR A 141 -11.85 -7.46 1.07
C THR A 141 -11.63 -6.77 -0.27
N TYR A 142 -12.67 -6.18 -0.85
CA TYR A 142 -12.55 -5.36 -2.05
C TYR A 142 -11.74 -4.08 -1.82
N ALA A 143 -11.93 -3.42 -0.67
CA ALA A 143 -11.13 -2.25 -0.27
C ALA A 143 -9.64 -2.58 -0.18
N ARG A 144 -9.28 -3.74 0.39
CA ARG A 144 -7.89 -4.21 0.46
C ARG A 144 -7.30 -4.45 -0.92
N SER A 145 -8.04 -5.08 -1.83
CA SER A 145 -7.60 -5.30 -3.21
C SER A 145 -7.39 -3.98 -3.97
N ALA A 146 -8.32 -3.03 -3.86
CA ALA A 146 -8.18 -1.71 -4.48
C ALA A 146 -7.00 -0.92 -3.89
N ARG A 147 -6.76 -1.01 -2.58
CA ARG A 147 -5.62 -0.37 -1.92
C ARG A 147 -4.29 -0.95 -2.40
N ALA A 148 -4.21 -2.28 -2.49
CA ALA A 148 -3.02 -2.96 -3.00
C ALA A 148 -2.71 -2.55 -4.44
N PHE A 149 -3.74 -2.48 -5.28
CA PHE A 149 -3.64 -2.01 -6.67
C PHE A 149 -3.14 -0.56 -6.76
N LEU A 150 -3.76 0.39 -6.05
CA LEU A 150 -3.33 1.79 -6.12
C LEU A 150 -1.92 2.00 -5.54
N HIS A 151 -1.53 1.26 -4.50
CA HIS A 151 -0.13 1.27 -4.04
C HIS A 151 0.83 0.65 -5.06
N TRP A 152 0.40 -0.38 -5.78
CA TRP A 152 1.21 -0.95 -6.87
C TRP A 152 1.42 0.07 -7.99
N LEU A 153 0.40 0.86 -8.34
CA LEU A 153 0.54 1.98 -9.31
C LEU A 153 1.53 3.05 -8.83
N VAL A 154 1.58 3.33 -7.52
CA VAL A 154 2.61 4.21 -6.94
C VAL A 154 3.99 3.59 -7.10
N ARG A 155 4.16 2.31 -6.76
CA ARG A 155 5.46 1.60 -6.92
C ARG A 155 5.94 1.53 -8.37
N ARG A 156 5.01 1.44 -9.32
CA ARG A 156 5.28 1.44 -10.77
C ARG A 156 5.50 2.83 -11.34
N GLU A 157 5.48 3.88 -10.51
CA GLU A 157 5.62 5.27 -10.95
C GLU A 157 4.59 5.60 -12.06
N ILE A 158 3.34 5.17 -11.85
CA ILE A 158 2.20 5.52 -12.72
C ILE A 158 1.41 6.67 -12.09
N ILE A 159 1.24 6.64 -10.77
CA ILE A 159 0.66 7.73 -9.98
C ILE A 159 1.62 8.16 -8.88
N GLU A 160 1.55 9.42 -8.45
CA GLU A 160 2.46 9.96 -7.43
C GLU A 160 2.10 9.53 -6.01
N ARG A 161 0.81 9.44 -5.70
CA ARG A 161 0.29 9.15 -4.36
C ARG A 161 -0.98 8.33 -4.47
N SER A 162 -1.25 7.53 -3.44
CA SER A 162 -2.48 6.74 -3.41
C SER A 162 -3.66 7.62 -2.96
N PRO A 163 -4.79 7.61 -3.68
CA PRO A 163 -6.02 8.24 -3.20
C PRO A 163 -6.50 7.66 -1.84
N PHE A 164 -6.06 6.44 -1.50
CA PHE A 164 -6.33 5.83 -0.19
C PHE A 164 -5.68 6.56 0.99
N ASP A 165 -4.62 7.35 0.79
CA ASP A 165 -3.95 8.07 1.88
C ASP A 165 -4.86 9.12 2.53
N LYS A 166 -5.86 9.58 1.78
CA LYS A 166 -6.86 10.56 2.23
C LYS A 166 -8.18 9.91 2.66
N LEU A 167 -8.26 8.58 2.63
CA LEU A 167 -9.50 7.85 2.85
C LEU A 167 -9.59 7.33 4.28
N SER A 168 -10.67 7.70 4.98
CA SER A 168 -11.05 7.07 6.25
C SER A 168 -11.99 5.89 5.98
N LEU A 169 -11.44 4.68 5.96
CA LEU A 169 -12.27 3.47 5.91
C LEU A 169 -13.00 3.29 7.26
N PRO A 170 -14.31 2.99 7.26
CA PRO A 170 -15.04 2.69 8.49
C PRO A 170 -14.45 1.45 9.17
N LYS A 171 -14.22 1.54 10.48
CA LYS A 171 -13.73 0.42 11.29
C LYS A 171 -14.79 -0.67 11.32
N VAL A 172 -14.45 -1.84 10.79
CA VAL A 172 -15.32 -3.01 10.88
C VAL A 172 -15.00 -3.71 12.18
N GLY A 173 -16.05 -3.97 12.97
CA GLY A 173 -15.93 -4.73 14.20
C GLY A 173 -15.24 -6.07 13.93
N LYS A 174 -14.34 -6.47 14.82
CA LYS A 174 -13.81 -7.84 14.79
C LYS A 174 -15.03 -8.76 15.01
N PRO A 175 -15.35 -9.68 14.08
CA PRO A 175 -16.39 -10.64 14.38
C PRO A 175 -15.96 -11.39 15.61
N LEU A 176 -16.85 -11.48 16.59
CA LEU A 176 -16.64 -12.28 17.77
C LEU A 176 -16.46 -13.73 17.26
N ILE A 177 -15.26 -14.26 17.37
CA ILE A 177 -15.03 -15.67 17.10
C ILE A 177 -15.72 -16.38 18.27
N ARG A 178 -16.87 -16.99 17.99
CA ARG A 178 -17.57 -17.80 18.98
C ARG A 178 -16.73 -19.04 19.24
N ILE A 179 -16.32 -19.21 20.49
CA ILE A 179 -15.65 -20.41 20.95
C ILE A 179 -16.73 -21.48 21.16
N ILE A 180 -16.40 -22.73 20.84
CA ILE A 180 -17.28 -23.87 21.09
C ILE A 180 -17.12 -24.25 22.56
N GLU A 181 -18.18 -24.12 23.35
CA GLU A 181 -18.16 -24.58 24.74
C GLU A 181 -18.18 -26.12 24.81
N PRO A 182 -17.66 -26.74 25.88
CA PRO A 182 -17.57 -28.20 26.00
C PRO A 182 -18.91 -28.91 25.75
N GLU A 183 -20.02 -28.37 26.25
CA GLU A 183 -21.35 -28.96 26.08
C GLU A 183 -21.81 -28.92 24.63
N GLU A 184 -21.35 -27.96 23.84
CA GLU A 184 -21.67 -27.87 22.42
C GLU A 184 -20.82 -28.84 21.60
N PHE A 185 -19.57 -29.05 22.02
CA PHE A 185 -18.71 -30.07 21.45
C PHE A 185 -19.30 -31.46 21.66
N GLU A 186 -19.80 -31.76 22.86
CA GLU A 186 -20.51 -33.02 23.13
C GLU A 186 -21.73 -33.20 22.22
N ARG A 187 -22.52 -32.13 22.00
CA ARG A 187 -23.65 -32.20 21.05
C ARG A 187 -23.20 -32.49 19.61
N LEU A 188 -22.04 -31.98 19.18
CA LEU A 188 -21.47 -32.30 17.86
C LEU A 188 -21.02 -33.76 17.77
N LEU A 189 -20.44 -34.31 18.85
CA LEU A 189 -20.05 -35.73 18.90
C LEU A 189 -21.26 -36.66 18.84
N LEU A 190 -22.35 -36.30 19.51
CA LEU A 190 -23.63 -37.02 19.43
C LEU A 190 -24.23 -36.95 18.02
N ALA A 191 -24.17 -35.79 17.37
CA ALA A 191 -24.66 -35.59 16.01
C ALA A 191 -23.88 -36.40 14.94
N CYS A 192 -22.72 -36.96 15.27
CA CYS A 192 -22.01 -37.89 14.39
C CYS A 192 -22.72 -39.23 14.21
N THR A 193 -23.72 -39.54 15.03
CA THR A 193 -24.53 -40.77 14.95
C THR A 193 -25.99 -40.38 14.71
N PRO A 194 -26.36 -40.00 13.47
CA PRO A 194 -27.73 -39.55 13.18
C PRO A 194 -28.74 -40.69 13.36
N PRO A 195 -29.93 -40.41 13.94
CA PRO A 195 -30.96 -41.41 14.09
C PRO A 195 -31.50 -41.84 12.72
N GLY A 196 -31.53 -43.16 12.48
CA GLY A 196 -32.06 -43.75 11.24
C GLY A 196 -31.01 -44.26 10.25
N GLU A 197 -29.73 -43.93 10.45
CA GLU A 197 -28.62 -44.54 9.70
C GLU A 197 -28.00 -45.67 10.53
N MET A 198 -28.19 -46.92 10.12
CA MET A 198 -27.68 -48.10 10.82
C MET A 198 -26.82 -48.97 9.91
N GLY A 199 -25.86 -49.67 10.53
CA GLY A 199 -25.01 -50.65 9.89
C GLY A 199 -23.55 -50.23 9.76
N PRO A 200 -22.68 -51.13 9.27
CA PRO A 200 -21.23 -50.96 9.37
C PRO A 200 -20.68 -49.69 8.70
N LEU A 201 -21.34 -49.20 7.66
CA LEU A 201 -20.95 -47.97 6.96
C LEU A 201 -21.27 -46.72 7.79
N ALA A 202 -22.42 -46.70 8.45
CA ALA A 202 -22.82 -45.62 9.36
C ALA A 202 -21.93 -45.58 10.59
N ASP A 203 -21.60 -46.74 11.17
CA ASP A 203 -20.69 -46.85 12.32
C ASP A 203 -19.29 -46.32 11.99
N ARG A 204 -18.78 -46.68 10.80
CA ARG A 204 -17.49 -46.16 10.30
C ARG A 204 -17.54 -44.65 10.09
N ALA A 205 -18.63 -44.12 9.52
CA ALA A 205 -18.79 -42.68 9.32
C ALA A 205 -18.84 -41.92 10.65
N ALA A 206 -19.56 -42.44 11.64
CA ALA A 206 -19.64 -41.88 12.99
C ALA A 206 -18.27 -41.85 13.67
N ALA A 207 -17.54 -42.96 13.66
CA ALA A 207 -16.19 -43.05 14.23
C ALA A 207 -15.23 -42.06 13.55
N ARG A 208 -15.26 -41.98 12.21
CA ARG A 208 -14.45 -41.03 11.43
C ARG A 208 -14.79 -39.58 11.80
N ASN A 209 -16.07 -39.21 11.83
CA ASN A 209 -16.49 -37.84 12.09
C ASN A 209 -16.12 -37.40 13.53
N ARG A 210 -16.29 -38.28 14.52
CA ARG A 210 -15.83 -38.03 15.90
C ARG A 210 -14.33 -37.83 15.98
N ALA A 211 -13.54 -38.67 15.30
CA ALA A 211 -12.09 -38.53 15.28
C ALA A 211 -11.64 -37.20 14.65
N ILE A 212 -12.30 -36.76 13.56
CA ILE A 212 -12.05 -35.45 12.95
C ILE A 212 -12.35 -34.32 13.95
N PHE A 213 -13.47 -34.38 14.68
CA PHE A 213 -13.81 -33.36 15.66
C PHE A 213 -12.79 -33.28 16.80
N TRP A 214 -12.38 -34.42 17.37
CA TRP A 214 -11.33 -34.46 18.39
C TRP A 214 -10.01 -33.90 17.88
N LEU A 215 -9.58 -34.30 16.67
CA LEU A 215 -8.36 -33.79 16.06
C LEU A 215 -8.41 -32.26 15.93
N LEU A 216 -9.50 -31.70 15.42
CA LEU A 216 -9.66 -30.25 15.26
C LEU A 216 -9.71 -29.52 16.61
N TYR A 217 -10.39 -30.09 17.60
CA TYR A 217 -10.56 -29.49 18.93
C TYR A 217 -9.25 -29.46 19.72
N ASP A 218 -8.51 -30.57 19.75
CA ASP A 218 -7.30 -30.69 20.56
C ASP A 218 -6.10 -29.98 19.94
N THR A 219 -6.00 -29.97 18.61
CA THR A 219 -4.79 -29.50 17.92
C THR A 219 -4.94 -28.12 17.27
N GLY A 220 -6.18 -27.68 16.99
CA GLY A 220 -6.43 -26.41 16.31
C GLY A 220 -5.86 -26.31 14.89
N ILE A 221 -5.55 -27.45 14.25
CA ILE A 221 -5.07 -27.49 12.86
C ILE A 221 -6.12 -26.92 11.89
N ARG A 222 -5.65 -26.35 10.78
CA ARG A 222 -6.47 -25.73 9.73
C ARG A 222 -6.21 -26.38 8.38
#